data_AF-A0A9X3DRV2-F1
#
_entry.id   AF-A0A9X3DRV2-F1
#
_cell.length_a   1.000
_cell.length_b   1.000
_cell.length_c   1.000
_cell.angle_alpha   90.00
_cell.angle_beta   90.00
_cell.angle_gamma   90.00
#
_symmetry.space_group_name_H-M   'P 1'
#
loop_
_entity.id
_entity.type
_entity.pdbx_description
1 polymer ?
#
loop_
_entity_poly.entity_id
_entity_poly.type
_entity_poly.pdbx_seq_one_letter_code
_entity_poly.pdbx_strand_id
1 'polypeptide(L)'
;MNLETLFNQIKIEFQDVTLGDAYTLPEEDYADTSYWHFDKPHTDLNLTEEEWINQEIHFIDTGSWLPEDRQEAIDAIKEKRRMLNRYNDPFEIPCVYLERCATGFSFLAPQAYLFYTPAIMNCVLNDADFNNNVKDPHILFSNSFSSWSSRLKRANSYRLISELLAYFSKRQIELLIDFLTHISIVEGEYDEVANRINDVELANINQSIDNIKLLEINNA
;
A
#
# COMPACT_ATOMS: atom_id res chain seq x y z
N MET A 1 -21.58 -8.32 -7.82
CA MET A 1 -20.59 -9.34 -8.21
C MET A 1 -20.32 -10.24 -7.00
N ASN A 2 -20.13 -11.55 -7.15
CA ASN A 2 -19.77 -12.40 -6.00
C ASN A 2 -18.25 -12.30 -5.72
N LEU A 3 -17.84 -12.62 -4.49
CA LEU A 3 -16.45 -12.50 -4.01
C LEU A 3 -15.46 -13.24 -4.91
N GLU A 4 -15.77 -14.49 -5.27
CA GLU A 4 -14.92 -15.34 -6.11
C GLU A 4 -14.68 -14.71 -7.50
N THR A 5 -15.72 -14.12 -8.09
CA THR A 5 -15.62 -13.44 -9.40
C THR A 5 -14.75 -12.19 -9.28
N LEU A 6 -14.94 -11.38 -8.23
CA LEU A 6 -14.14 -10.18 -7.99
C LEU A 6 -12.66 -10.55 -7.81
N PHE A 7 -12.37 -11.55 -6.99
CA PHE A 7 -11.02 -12.05 -6.75
C PHE A 7 -10.32 -12.51 -8.04
N ASN A 8 -11.01 -13.32 -8.84
CA ASN A 8 -10.47 -13.81 -10.11
C ASN A 8 -10.20 -12.69 -11.11
N GLN A 9 -11.09 -11.69 -11.18
CA GLN A 9 -10.90 -10.54 -12.07
C GLN A 9 -9.72 -9.67 -11.63
N ILE A 10 -9.57 -9.41 -10.33
CA ILE A 10 -8.38 -8.72 -9.79
C ILE A 10 -7.11 -9.49 -10.16
N LYS A 11 -7.10 -10.81 -9.97
CA LYS A 11 -5.93 -11.62 -10.33
C LYS A 11 -5.55 -11.48 -11.80
N ILE A 12 -6.51 -11.60 -12.70
CA ILE A 12 -6.28 -11.51 -14.16
C ILE A 12 -5.76 -10.12 -14.55
N GLU A 13 -6.39 -9.04 -14.06
CA GLU A 13 -6.08 -7.68 -14.50
C GLU A 13 -4.80 -7.10 -13.90
N PHE A 14 -4.28 -7.69 -12.82
CA PHE A 14 -3.07 -7.24 -12.14
C PHE A 14 -1.89 -8.22 -12.25
N GLN A 15 -2.04 -9.40 -12.88
CA GLN A 15 -0.99 -10.44 -12.94
C GLN A 15 0.35 -9.98 -13.55
N ASP A 16 0.31 -9.02 -14.48
CA ASP A 16 1.48 -8.53 -15.21
C ASP A 16 2.03 -7.21 -14.62
N VAL A 17 1.50 -6.76 -13.47
CA VAL A 17 1.95 -5.54 -12.82
C VAL A 17 3.28 -5.79 -12.12
N THR A 18 4.28 -4.98 -12.47
CA THR A 18 5.62 -5.02 -11.85
C THR A 18 5.93 -3.70 -11.16
N LEU A 19 6.74 -3.74 -10.10
CA LEU A 19 7.23 -2.53 -9.41
C LEU A 19 8.02 -1.60 -10.36
N GLY A 20 8.72 -2.16 -11.36
CA GLY A 20 9.57 -1.41 -12.28
C GLY A 20 10.74 -0.75 -11.56
N ASP A 21 11.00 0.52 -11.88
CA ASP A 21 12.09 1.31 -11.27
C ASP A 21 11.63 2.09 -10.02
N ALA A 22 10.45 1.79 -9.48
CA ALA A 22 10.00 2.45 -8.25
C ALA A 22 10.68 1.87 -7.01
N TYR A 23 10.75 2.65 -5.94
CA TYR A 23 11.30 2.19 -4.65
C TYR A 23 10.40 1.13 -4.03
N THR A 24 11.02 0.21 -3.30
CA THR A 24 10.28 -0.81 -2.55
C THR A 24 9.54 -0.17 -1.37
N LEU A 25 8.45 -0.80 -0.93
CA LEU A 25 7.68 -0.32 0.21
C LEU A 25 8.52 -0.17 1.50
N PRO A 26 9.43 -1.09 1.86
CA PRO A 26 10.34 -0.91 3.00
C PRO A 26 11.31 0.25 2.80
N GLU A 27 11.82 0.48 1.58
CA GLU A 27 12.72 1.60 1.32
C GLU A 27 12.01 2.96 1.44
N GLU A 28 10.75 3.05 1.02
CA GLU A 28 9.91 4.25 1.20
C GLU A 28 9.55 4.47 2.68
N ASP A 29 9.27 3.41 3.44
CA ASP A 29 9.00 3.46 4.88
C ASP A 29 10.22 3.94 5.67
N TYR A 30 11.40 3.43 5.28
CA TYR A 30 12.67 3.92 5.79
C TYR A 30 12.90 5.39 5.42
N ALA A 31 12.73 5.75 4.16
CA ALA A 31 12.98 7.10 3.66
C ALA A 31 12.07 8.16 4.28
N ASP A 32 10.85 7.80 4.68
CA ASP A 32 9.97 8.68 5.47
C ASP A 32 10.57 9.02 6.85
N THR A 33 11.29 8.06 7.45
CA THR A 33 11.90 8.23 8.78
C THR A 33 13.28 8.87 8.71
N SER A 34 14.10 8.46 7.74
CA SER A 34 15.49 8.89 7.57
C SER A 34 15.66 10.09 6.64
N TYR A 35 14.60 10.48 5.92
CA TYR A 35 14.59 11.53 4.88
C TYR A 35 15.58 11.26 3.74
N TRP A 36 15.87 9.99 3.46
CA TRP A 36 16.92 9.59 2.52
C TRP A 36 16.67 8.20 1.89
N HIS A 37 17.10 8.03 0.64
CA HIS A 37 17.03 6.76 -0.11
C HIS A 37 18.42 6.18 -0.35
N PHE A 38 18.55 4.86 -0.35
CA PHE A 38 19.83 4.16 -0.37
C PHE A 38 20.72 4.46 -1.58
N ASP A 39 20.12 4.79 -2.71
CA ASP A 39 20.83 5.14 -3.95
C ASP A 39 21.21 6.63 -4.05
N LYS A 40 20.93 7.44 -3.03
CA LYS A 40 21.20 8.88 -3.05
C LYS A 40 22.38 9.25 -2.15
N PRO A 41 23.09 10.35 -2.44
CA PRO A 41 24.04 10.90 -1.48
C PRO A 41 23.29 11.47 -0.26
N HIS A 42 23.74 11.15 0.96
CA HIS A 42 23.26 11.79 2.18
C HIS A 42 24.12 13.02 2.51
N THR A 43 23.51 14.09 3.01
CA THR A 43 24.17 15.38 3.32
C THR A 43 24.46 15.58 4.82
N ASP A 44 24.70 14.52 5.61
CA ASP A 44 25.07 14.76 7.02
C ASP A 44 26.49 15.34 7.07
N LEU A 45 26.59 16.63 7.40
CA LEU A 45 27.85 17.37 7.37
C LEU A 45 28.77 17.04 8.55
N ASN A 46 28.29 16.29 9.55
CA ASN A 46 29.03 16.01 10.78
C ASN A 46 29.69 14.63 10.81
N LEU A 47 29.41 13.76 9.83
CA LEU A 47 29.91 12.40 9.76
C LEU A 47 30.69 12.18 8.46
N THR A 48 31.73 11.36 8.54
CA THR A 48 32.28 10.73 7.33
C THR A 48 31.27 9.73 6.77
N GLU A 49 31.39 9.39 5.49
CA GLU A 49 30.52 8.40 4.85
C GLU A 49 30.55 7.03 5.55
N GLU A 50 31.71 6.61 6.06
CA GLU A 50 31.87 5.35 6.79
C GLU A 50 31.17 5.39 8.16
N GLU A 51 31.31 6.48 8.92
CA GLU A 51 30.63 6.65 10.21
C GLU A 51 29.11 6.66 10.03
N TRP A 52 28.64 7.35 9.00
CA TRP A 52 27.21 7.42 8.68
C TRP A 52 26.67 6.05 8.24
N ILE A 53 27.35 5.31 7.35
CA ILE A 53 26.95 3.94 6.95
C ILE A 53 26.84 3.02 8.19
N ASN A 54 27.81 3.08 9.10
CA ASN A 54 27.79 2.27 10.31
C ASN A 54 26.62 2.63 11.24
N GLN A 55 26.28 3.92 11.34
CA GLN A 55 25.12 4.38 12.09
C GLN A 55 23.80 3.87 11.48
N GLU A 56 23.64 3.94 10.15
CA GLU A 56 22.42 3.47 9.49
C GLU A 56 22.26 1.95 9.56
N ILE A 57 23.35 1.20 9.39
CA ILE A 57 23.33 -0.26 9.58
C ILE A 57 22.90 -0.58 11.01
N HIS A 58 23.41 0.13 12.01
CA HIS A 58 23.01 -0.08 13.40
C HIS A 58 21.52 0.24 13.64
N PHE A 59 21.00 1.30 13.01
CA PHE A 59 19.58 1.64 13.07
C PHE A 59 18.70 0.53 12.47
N ILE A 60 19.07 0.03 11.29
CA ILE A 60 18.37 -1.08 10.61
C ILE A 60 18.44 -2.36 11.44
N ASP A 61 19.60 -2.68 12.03
CA ASP A 61 19.80 -3.87 12.86
C ASP A 61 18.94 -3.89 14.12
N THR A 62 18.66 -2.72 14.69
CA THR A 62 17.85 -2.56 15.91
C THR A 62 16.37 -2.31 15.62
N GLY A 63 16.01 -2.12 14.34
CA GLY A 63 14.65 -1.87 13.88
C GLY A 63 13.77 -3.13 13.82
N SER A 64 12.48 -2.90 13.55
CA SER A 64 11.46 -3.96 13.46
C SER A 64 11.35 -4.60 12.06
N TRP A 65 12.44 -4.59 11.30
CA TRP A 65 12.50 -5.12 9.94
C TRP A 65 12.30 -6.64 9.90
N LEU A 66 11.71 -7.14 8.82
CA LEU A 66 11.77 -8.57 8.56
C LEU A 66 13.23 -8.98 8.30
N PRO A 67 13.67 -10.18 8.72
CA PRO A 67 15.08 -10.58 8.62
C PRO A 67 15.66 -10.46 7.21
N GLU A 68 14.88 -10.79 6.19
CA GLU A 68 15.31 -10.73 4.78
C GLU A 68 15.38 -9.30 4.26
N ASP A 69 14.39 -8.46 4.58
CA ASP A 69 14.39 -7.05 4.18
C ASP A 69 15.52 -6.28 4.87
N ARG A 70 15.83 -6.63 6.12
CA ARG A 70 16.96 -6.08 6.87
C ARG A 70 18.28 -6.35 6.16
N GLN A 71 18.53 -7.59 5.76
CA GLN A 71 19.77 -7.96 5.09
C GLN A 71 19.92 -7.23 3.76
N GLU A 72 18.84 -7.20 2.97
CA GLU A 72 18.83 -6.47 1.69
C GLU A 72 19.06 -4.96 1.87
N ALA A 73 18.47 -4.34 2.90
CA ALA A 73 18.69 -2.93 3.19
C ALA A 73 20.15 -2.64 3.56
N ILE A 74 20.79 -3.49 4.37
CA ILE A 74 22.22 -3.37 4.71
C ILE A 74 23.10 -3.48 3.46
N ASP A 75 22.81 -4.43 2.58
CA ASP A 75 23.57 -4.61 1.35
C ASP A 75 23.35 -3.44 0.38
N ALA A 76 22.12 -2.95 0.26
CA ALA A 76 21.76 -1.78 -0.53
C ALA A 76 22.52 -0.51 -0.10
N ILE A 77 22.63 -0.25 1.21
CA ILE A 77 23.40 0.87 1.76
C ILE A 77 24.88 0.74 1.41
N LYS A 78 25.48 -0.43 1.66
CA LYS A 78 26.91 -0.66 1.39
C LYS A 78 27.26 -0.51 -0.08
N GLU A 79 26.35 -0.95 -0.96
CA GLU A 79 26.53 -0.92 -2.40
C GLU A 79 26.01 0.38 -3.05
N LYS A 80 25.42 1.30 -2.27
CA LYS A 80 24.84 2.57 -2.74
C LYS A 80 23.85 2.38 -3.88
N ARG A 81 22.96 1.41 -3.71
CA ARG A 81 21.92 1.05 -4.66
C ARG A 81 20.58 0.99 -3.96
N ARG A 82 19.50 0.91 -4.75
CA ARG A 82 18.15 0.66 -4.24
C ARG A 82 18.03 -0.77 -3.69
N MET A 83 17.07 -0.97 -2.81
CA MET A 83 16.67 -2.32 -2.42
C MET A 83 16.12 -3.06 -3.63
N LEU A 84 16.53 -4.32 -3.79
CA LEU A 84 15.92 -5.25 -4.71
C LEU A 84 14.54 -5.62 -4.17
N ASN A 85 13.54 -5.55 -5.04
CA ASN A 85 12.22 -6.07 -4.70
C ASN A 85 12.27 -7.61 -4.69
N ARG A 86 11.94 -8.22 -3.55
CA ARG A 86 11.89 -9.67 -3.40
C ARG A 86 10.72 -10.31 -4.17
N TYR A 87 9.66 -9.56 -4.41
CA TYR A 87 8.41 -10.08 -4.98
C TYR A 87 8.25 -9.59 -6.41
N ASN A 88 8.27 -10.50 -7.38
CA ASN A 88 7.99 -10.14 -8.77
C ASN A 88 6.48 -10.10 -9.06
N ASP A 89 5.71 -10.93 -8.36
CA ASP A 89 4.25 -10.99 -8.44
C ASP A 89 3.65 -10.31 -7.19
N PRO A 90 2.77 -9.30 -7.34
CA PRO A 90 2.16 -8.66 -6.19
C PRO A 90 1.23 -9.57 -5.37
N PHE A 91 0.74 -10.67 -5.94
CA PHE A 91 -0.08 -11.65 -5.23
C PHE A 91 0.73 -12.61 -4.34
N GLU A 92 2.05 -12.64 -4.50
CA GLU A 92 2.95 -13.40 -3.61
C GLU A 92 3.35 -12.62 -2.35
N ILE A 93 3.01 -11.32 -2.28
CA ILE A 93 3.36 -10.46 -1.15
C ILE A 93 2.50 -10.85 0.07
N PRO A 94 3.11 -11.28 1.19
CA PRO A 94 2.35 -11.68 2.37
C PRO A 94 1.86 -10.46 3.16
N CYS A 95 0.70 -10.58 3.81
CA CYS A 95 0.11 -9.47 4.57
C CYS A 95 1.03 -8.94 5.68
N VAL A 96 1.79 -9.83 6.33
CA VAL A 96 2.78 -9.43 7.35
C VAL A 96 3.87 -8.50 6.81
N TYR A 97 4.23 -8.61 5.53
CA TYR A 97 5.16 -7.68 4.89
C TYR A 97 4.52 -6.30 4.73
N LEU A 98 3.27 -6.24 4.25
CA LEU A 98 2.55 -4.98 4.08
C LEU A 98 2.33 -4.26 5.42
N GLU A 99 2.01 -5.01 6.49
CA GLU A 99 1.76 -4.46 7.83
C GLU A 99 3.00 -3.84 8.49
N ARG A 100 4.20 -4.29 8.10
CA ARG A 100 5.47 -3.80 8.63
C ARG A 100 5.88 -2.45 8.08
N CYS A 101 5.35 -2.06 6.92
CA CYS A 101 5.76 -0.87 6.17
C CYS A 101 4.59 0.11 5.99
N ALA A 102 4.00 0.51 7.11
CA ALA A 102 2.78 1.29 7.14
C ALA A 102 2.96 2.69 6.54
N THR A 103 4.03 3.41 6.90
CA THR A 103 4.20 4.79 6.44
C THR A 103 4.68 4.85 5.00
N GLY A 104 5.37 3.81 4.50
CA GLY A 104 5.80 3.69 3.11
C GLY A 104 4.67 3.90 2.10
N PHE A 105 3.44 3.48 2.41
CA PHE A 105 2.29 3.71 1.55
C PHE A 105 2.01 5.18 1.26
N SER A 106 2.36 6.10 2.16
CA SER A 106 2.09 7.54 1.99
C SER A 106 2.86 8.16 0.82
N PHE A 107 4.03 7.61 0.47
CA PHE A 107 4.99 8.26 -0.42
C PHE A 107 5.34 7.48 -1.68
N LEU A 108 4.98 6.18 -1.79
CA LEU A 108 5.16 5.37 -3.01
C LEU A 108 4.96 6.18 -4.29
N ALA A 109 5.84 6.07 -5.27
CA ALA A 109 5.52 6.57 -6.60
C ALA A 109 4.20 5.94 -7.12
N PRO A 110 3.42 6.62 -7.98
CA PRO A 110 2.16 6.07 -8.51
C PRO A 110 2.26 4.65 -9.11
N GLN A 111 3.38 4.31 -9.74
CA GLN A 111 3.65 2.96 -10.24
C GLN A 111 3.81 1.92 -9.12
N ALA A 112 4.50 2.26 -8.01
CA ALA A 112 4.58 1.38 -6.86
C ALA A 112 3.22 1.26 -6.15
N TYR A 113 2.42 2.33 -6.11
CA TYR A 113 1.05 2.26 -5.60
C TYR A 113 0.20 1.28 -6.42
N LEU A 114 0.33 1.27 -7.76
CA LEU A 114 -0.28 0.25 -8.62
C LEU A 114 0.20 -1.16 -8.26
N PHE A 115 1.49 -1.36 -8.03
CA PHE A 115 2.07 -2.66 -7.67
C PHE A 115 1.56 -3.21 -6.33
N TYR A 116 1.51 -2.39 -5.27
CA TYR A 116 1.08 -2.86 -3.94
C TYR A 116 -0.44 -2.90 -3.74
N THR A 117 -1.23 -2.24 -4.59
CA THR A 117 -2.70 -2.26 -4.51
C THR A 117 -3.31 -3.67 -4.60
N PRO A 118 -3.00 -4.52 -5.60
CA PRO A 118 -3.52 -5.88 -5.66
C PRO A 118 -3.07 -6.76 -4.48
N ALA A 119 -1.91 -6.48 -3.86
CA ALA A 119 -1.48 -7.17 -2.65
C ALA A 119 -2.40 -6.87 -1.45
N ILE A 120 -2.78 -5.60 -1.26
CA ILE A 120 -3.76 -5.19 -0.24
C ILE A 120 -5.12 -5.84 -0.50
N MET A 121 -5.59 -5.80 -1.75
CA MET A 121 -6.86 -6.45 -2.13
C MET A 121 -6.82 -7.94 -1.84
N ASN A 122 -5.73 -8.62 -2.21
CA ASN A 122 -5.54 -10.04 -1.96
C ASN A 122 -5.56 -10.38 -0.47
N CYS A 123 -4.93 -9.56 0.36
CA CYS A 123 -4.95 -9.72 1.81
C CYS A 123 -6.35 -9.59 2.41
N VAL A 124 -7.13 -8.58 2.00
CA VAL A 124 -8.51 -8.39 2.48
C VAL A 124 -9.41 -9.53 2.01
N LEU A 125 -9.38 -9.88 0.73
CA LEU A 125 -10.30 -10.88 0.15
C LEU A 125 -9.99 -12.31 0.58
N ASN A 126 -8.79 -12.60 1.08
CA ASN A 126 -8.44 -13.91 1.64
C ASN A 126 -8.51 -13.95 3.18
N ASP A 127 -8.82 -12.83 3.83
CA ASP A 127 -8.92 -12.80 5.28
C ASP A 127 -10.15 -13.58 5.76
N ALA A 128 -9.93 -14.49 6.70
CA ALA A 128 -10.98 -15.39 7.18
C ALA A 128 -12.04 -14.64 8.00
N ASP A 129 -11.63 -13.63 8.76
CA ASP A 129 -12.55 -12.85 9.59
C ASP A 129 -13.44 -11.97 8.72
N PHE A 130 -12.86 -11.30 7.72
CA PHE A 130 -13.60 -10.56 6.70
C PHE A 130 -14.62 -11.45 5.98
N ASN A 131 -14.19 -12.63 5.50
CA ASN A 131 -15.04 -13.54 4.72
C ASN A 131 -16.13 -14.25 5.54
N ASN A 132 -15.93 -14.44 6.84
CA ASN A 132 -16.93 -15.04 7.74
C ASN A 132 -17.87 -14.00 8.36
N ASN A 133 -17.82 -12.76 7.88
CA ASN A 133 -18.54 -11.63 8.43
C ASN A 133 -18.30 -11.44 9.95
N VAL A 134 -17.05 -11.59 10.40
CA VAL A 134 -16.67 -11.34 11.80
C VAL A 134 -16.69 -9.85 12.06
N LYS A 135 -17.26 -9.46 13.20
CA LYS A 135 -17.27 -8.07 13.66
C LYS A 135 -15.84 -7.55 13.84
N ASP A 136 -15.56 -6.40 13.23
CA ASP A 136 -14.26 -5.70 13.27
C ASP A 136 -13.09 -6.57 12.74
N PRO A 137 -13.11 -7.01 11.46
CA PRO A 137 -12.08 -7.91 10.94
C PRO A 137 -10.72 -7.21 10.97
N HIS A 138 -9.72 -7.86 11.59
CA HIS A 138 -8.41 -7.25 11.88
C HIS A 138 -7.76 -6.62 10.64
N ILE A 139 -7.96 -7.23 9.47
CA ILE A 139 -7.34 -6.78 8.23
C ILE A 139 -7.75 -5.35 7.82
N LEU A 140 -9.00 -4.95 8.07
CA LEU A 140 -9.51 -3.61 7.72
C LEU A 140 -9.01 -2.53 8.69
N PHE A 141 -8.55 -2.93 9.88
CA PHE A 141 -7.92 -2.04 10.85
C PHE A 141 -6.40 -2.19 10.88
N SER A 142 -5.84 -2.99 9.97
CA SER A 142 -4.40 -3.16 9.86
C SER A 142 -3.73 -1.85 9.45
N ASN A 143 -2.48 -1.66 9.88
CA ASN A 143 -1.71 -0.48 9.53
C ASN A 143 -1.54 -0.32 8.01
N SER A 144 -1.42 -1.44 7.30
CA SER A 144 -1.24 -1.46 5.84
C SER A 144 -2.49 -0.98 5.11
N PHE A 145 -3.66 -1.56 5.43
CA PHE A 145 -4.93 -1.16 4.83
C PHE A 145 -5.26 0.30 5.16
N SER A 146 -5.14 0.69 6.43
CA SER A 146 -5.41 2.06 6.88
C SER A 146 -4.54 3.09 6.14
N SER A 147 -3.26 2.80 5.94
CA SER A 147 -2.33 3.70 5.26
C SER A 147 -2.56 3.76 3.76
N TRP A 148 -2.82 2.62 3.12
CA TRP A 148 -3.21 2.52 1.70
C TRP A 148 -4.53 3.26 1.41
N SER A 149 -5.55 3.04 2.24
CA SER A 149 -6.87 3.67 2.17
C SER A 149 -6.77 5.19 2.39
N SER A 150 -6.03 5.61 3.41
CA SER A 150 -5.78 7.03 3.71
C SER A 150 -5.13 7.78 2.56
N ARG A 151 -4.24 7.13 1.80
CA ARG A 151 -3.65 7.73 0.61
C ARG A 151 -4.67 7.99 -0.49
N LEU A 152 -5.54 7.03 -0.77
CA LEU A 152 -6.61 7.17 -1.76
C LEU A 152 -7.60 8.28 -1.37
N LYS A 153 -7.97 8.33 -0.09
CA LYS A 153 -8.79 9.42 0.48
C LYS A 153 -8.14 10.79 0.34
N ARG A 154 -6.83 10.91 0.61
CA ARG A 154 -6.09 12.18 0.54
C ARG A 154 -5.99 12.72 -0.89
N ALA A 155 -6.12 11.86 -1.90
CA ALA A 155 -6.21 12.27 -3.31
C ALA A 155 -7.60 12.85 -3.66
N ASN A 156 -7.97 13.93 -2.97
CA ASN A 156 -9.34 14.48 -2.92
C ASN A 156 -9.65 15.54 -4.00
N SER A 157 -8.89 15.55 -5.10
CA SER A 157 -9.15 16.43 -6.24
C SER A 157 -8.83 15.68 -7.53
N TYR A 158 -9.45 16.10 -8.64
CA TYR A 158 -9.21 15.50 -9.96
C TYR A 158 -7.71 15.39 -10.27
N ARG A 159 -6.93 16.44 -9.99
CA ARG A 159 -5.48 16.44 -10.20
C ARG A 159 -4.78 15.36 -9.38
N LEU A 160 -5.03 15.32 -8.07
CA LEU A 160 -4.33 14.40 -7.17
C LEU A 160 -4.71 12.93 -7.44
N ILE A 161 -5.99 12.64 -7.70
CA ILE A 161 -6.42 11.28 -8.00
C ILE A 161 -5.93 10.82 -9.38
N SER A 162 -5.87 11.73 -10.36
CA SER A 162 -5.29 11.44 -11.67
C SER A 162 -3.79 11.14 -11.56
N GLU A 163 -3.05 11.90 -10.73
CA GLU A 163 -1.63 11.65 -10.48
C GLU A 163 -1.42 10.31 -9.77
N LEU A 164 -2.21 10.00 -8.75
CA LEU A 164 -2.11 8.75 -7.98
C LEU A 164 -2.41 7.51 -8.83
N LEU A 165 -3.44 7.58 -9.67
CA LEU A 165 -3.91 6.45 -10.49
C LEU A 165 -3.39 6.49 -11.93
N ALA A 166 -2.38 7.31 -12.22
CA ALA A 166 -1.90 7.57 -13.58
C ALA A 166 -1.48 6.31 -14.36
N TYR A 167 -1.02 5.26 -13.67
CA TYR A 167 -0.59 4.00 -14.27
C TYR A 167 -1.67 2.92 -14.32
N PHE A 168 -2.82 3.15 -13.68
CA PHE A 168 -3.90 2.17 -13.68
C PHE A 168 -4.61 2.19 -15.03
N SER A 169 -4.89 1.00 -15.57
CA SER A 169 -5.81 0.86 -16.69
C SER A 169 -7.22 1.23 -16.24
N LYS A 170 -8.10 1.61 -17.18
CA LYS A 170 -9.52 1.83 -16.88
C LYS A 170 -10.13 0.64 -16.16
N ARG A 171 -9.80 -0.58 -16.59
CA ARG A 171 -10.34 -1.81 -16.01
C ARG A 171 -9.84 -2.05 -14.58
N GLN A 172 -8.58 -1.74 -14.30
CA GLN A 172 -8.01 -1.81 -12.95
C GLN A 172 -8.68 -0.79 -12.01
N ILE A 173 -9.03 0.40 -12.51
CA ILE A 173 -9.79 1.41 -11.74
C ILE A 173 -11.21 0.92 -11.45
N GLU A 174 -11.90 0.34 -12.44
CA GLU A 174 -13.23 -0.26 -12.23
C GLU A 174 -13.20 -1.34 -11.14
N LEU A 175 -12.20 -2.22 -11.18
CA LEU A 175 -12.03 -3.27 -10.16
C LEU A 175 -11.69 -2.72 -8.77
N LEU A 176 -10.92 -1.63 -8.70
CA LEU A 176 -10.68 -0.92 -7.44
C LEU A 176 -11.99 -0.37 -6.85
N ILE A 177 -12.87 0.19 -7.68
CA ILE A 177 -14.19 0.65 -7.25
C ILE A 177 -15.06 -0.52 -6.78
N ASP A 178 -15.10 -1.62 -7.54
CA ASP A 178 -15.87 -2.82 -7.19
C ASP A 178 -15.39 -3.42 -5.86
N PHE A 179 -14.08 -3.46 -5.64
CA PHE A 179 -13.47 -3.88 -4.38
C PHE A 179 -13.85 -2.98 -3.20
N LEU A 180 -13.70 -1.67 -3.33
CA LEU A 180 -14.07 -0.71 -2.28
C LEU A 180 -15.57 -0.75 -1.97
N THR A 181 -16.41 -0.91 -3.00
CA THR A 181 -17.85 -1.04 -2.85
C THR A 181 -18.21 -2.33 -2.12
N HIS A 182 -17.52 -3.44 -2.42
CA HIS A 182 -17.72 -4.70 -1.71
C HIS A 182 -17.40 -4.57 -0.21
N ILE A 183 -16.26 -3.96 0.14
CA ILE A 183 -15.92 -3.70 1.55
C ILE A 183 -16.97 -2.79 2.19
N SER A 184 -17.38 -1.71 1.52
CA SER A 184 -18.39 -0.80 2.05
C SER A 184 -19.75 -1.45 2.31
N ILE A 185 -20.15 -2.44 1.50
CA ILE A 185 -21.40 -3.18 1.71
C ILE A 185 -21.27 -4.07 2.95
N VAL A 186 -20.18 -4.83 3.05
CA VAL A 186 -19.92 -5.70 4.22
C VAL A 186 -19.86 -4.88 5.51
N GLU A 187 -19.18 -3.74 5.49
CA GLU A 187 -19.12 -2.82 6.62
C GLU A 187 -20.47 -2.18 6.96
N GLY A 188 -21.24 -1.74 5.94
CA GLY A 188 -22.57 -1.17 6.13
C GLY A 188 -23.58 -2.15 6.71
N GLU A 189 -23.49 -3.43 6.34
CA GLU A 189 -24.29 -4.50 6.94
C GLU A 189 -24.01 -4.67 8.45
N TYR A 190 -22.78 -4.42 8.91
CA TYR A 190 -22.48 -4.39 10.34
C TYR A 190 -23.09 -3.18 11.05
N ASP A 191 -23.02 -1.99 10.45
CA ASP A 191 -23.51 -0.75 11.05
C ASP A 191 -25.02 -0.80 11.33
N GLU A 192 -25.80 -1.34 10.38
CA GLU A 192 -27.25 -1.55 10.55
C GLU A 192 -27.55 -2.52 11.72
N VAL A 193 -26.70 -3.52 11.94
CA VAL A 193 -26.85 -4.50 13.03
C VAL A 193 -26.33 -3.96 14.37
N ALA A 194 -25.32 -3.08 14.35
CA ALA A 194 -24.57 -2.64 15.52
C ALA A 194 -24.95 -1.26 16.09
N ASN A 195 -25.80 -0.46 15.41
CA ASN A 195 -26.20 0.90 15.83
C ASN A 195 -24.99 1.80 16.18
N ARG A 196 -23.94 1.81 15.35
CA ARG A 196 -22.76 2.66 15.57
C ARG A 196 -22.96 4.07 15.02
N ILE A 197 -22.28 5.04 15.63
CA ILE A 197 -22.37 6.49 15.33
C ILE A 197 -21.06 7.03 14.72
N ASN A 198 -20.00 6.23 14.50
CA ASN A 198 -18.73 6.81 14.04
C ASN A 198 -17.77 5.84 13.35
N ASP A 199 -18.12 5.36 12.16
CA ASP A 199 -17.25 4.45 11.38
C ASP A 199 -16.39 5.27 10.40
N VAL A 200 -15.29 5.78 10.96
CA VAL A 200 -14.27 6.57 10.25
C VAL A 200 -13.76 5.81 9.01
N GLU A 201 -13.64 4.48 9.08
CA GLU A 201 -13.12 3.70 7.96
C GLU A 201 -14.14 3.52 6.84
N LEU A 202 -15.41 3.24 7.16
CA LEU A 202 -16.49 3.24 6.17
C LEU A 202 -16.61 4.61 5.47
N ALA A 203 -16.47 5.71 6.22
CA ALA A 203 -16.43 7.05 5.65
C ALA A 203 -15.20 7.27 4.76
N ASN A 204 -14.03 6.74 5.13
CA ASN A 204 -12.80 6.82 4.31
C ASN A 204 -12.96 6.06 2.99
N ILE A 205 -13.55 4.86 3.02
CA ILE A 205 -13.82 4.03 1.85
C ILE A 205 -14.79 4.74 0.90
N ASN A 206 -15.91 5.25 1.42
CA ASN A 206 -16.89 5.99 0.61
C ASN A 206 -16.30 7.25 -0.01
N GLN A 207 -15.52 8.03 0.75
CA GLN A 207 -14.83 9.21 0.22
C GLN A 207 -13.81 8.83 -0.87
N SER A 208 -13.13 7.70 -0.72
CA SER A 208 -12.19 7.20 -1.72
C SER A 208 -12.90 6.82 -3.03
N ILE A 209 -14.06 6.18 -2.95
CA ILE A 209 -14.91 5.90 -4.11
C ILE A 209 -15.31 7.20 -4.82
N ASP A 210 -15.76 8.21 -4.06
CA ASP A 210 -16.17 9.49 -4.62
C ASP A 210 -15.00 10.24 -5.28
N ASN A 211 -13.80 10.18 -4.70
CA ASN A 211 -12.59 10.74 -5.29
C ASN A 211 -12.27 10.07 -6.64
N ILE A 212 -12.35 8.74 -6.73
CA ILE A 212 -12.10 8.01 -7.99
C ILE A 212 -13.12 8.41 -9.06
N LYS A 213 -14.39 8.57 -8.70
CA LYS A 213 -15.45 9.00 -9.63
C LYS A 213 -15.22 10.39 -10.24
N LEU A 214 -14.36 11.23 -9.64
CA LEU A 214 -13.92 12.49 -10.29
C LEU A 214 -13.23 12.24 -11.64
N LEU A 215 -12.59 11.07 -11.82
CA LEU A 215 -11.97 10.68 -13.09
C LEU A 215 -13.02 10.42 -14.18
N GLU A 216 -14.18 9.86 -13.84
CA GLU A 216 -15.23 9.56 -14.81
C GLU A 216 -15.90 10.83 -15.32
N ILE A 217 -16.12 11.80 -14.42
CA ILE A 217 -16.79 13.07 -14.74
C ILE A 217 -15.95 13.95 -15.67
N ASN A 218 -14.62 13.93 -15.53
CA ASN A 218 -13.72 14.84 -16.24
C ASN A 218 -13.07 14.22 -17.50
N ASN A 219 -13.22 12.90 -17.71
CA ASN A 219 -12.78 12.20 -18.92
C ASN A 219 -13.93 11.86 -19.89
N ALA A 220 -15.17 12.26 -19.57
CA ALA A 220 -16.36 12.13 -20.42
C ALA A 220 -16.52 13.35 -21.34
#